data_AF-A0A822X7P5-F1
#
_entry.id   AF-A0A822X7P5-F1
#
_cell.length_a   1.000
_cell.length_b   1.000
_cell.length_c   1.000
_cell.angle_alpha   90.00
_cell.angle_beta   90.00
_cell.angle_gamma   90.00
#
_symmetry.space_group_name_H-M   'P 1'
#
loop_
_entity.id
_entity.type
_entity.pdbx_description
1 polymer ?
#
loop_
_entity_poly.entity_id
_entity_poly.type
_entity_poly.pdbx_seq_one_letter_code
_entity_poly.pdbx_strand_id
1 'polypeptide(L)'
;MSSFAIGSILDDGHPEFVIDDDSILRDVENLTSYGPRVSGSEAERQASEYIGERFEDIGLKNVEIRTYQAMGSWVESPNADEEPIHMHAQIEQGSPNIPGFPDGAAGTGRIQIESTGDLNHIDSFSFLGYSGGYHKHDNQLLDLGFGSTGDFESSGDLTDCAIIVHYDGSRTLADIYIDAIEGNAAVLMIYQEGVEEPPFRTVTVEEDGVIVPFPEAYGGQYYDLLIPFIHISESVAQTFIDYVVEAAADSTKYAILDGNWEAVKTGTRTIRVVTGEIPGDDRNIMVGAHHDSTYLGPG
;
A
#
# COMPACT_ATOMS: atom_id res chain seq x y z
N MET A 1 -74.88 19.58 27.19
CA MET A 1 -74.37 18.20 27.16
C MET A 1 -74.09 17.80 25.72
N SER A 2 -73.07 16.96 25.52
CA SER A 2 -72.59 16.35 24.26
C SER A 2 -71.74 17.29 23.39
N SER A 3 -70.44 17.46 23.71
CA SER A 3 -69.31 16.55 23.39
C SER A 3 -69.08 16.42 21.88
N PHE A 4 -68.15 17.25 21.39
CA PHE A 4 -67.43 17.05 20.14
C PHE A 4 -66.43 15.91 20.36
N ALA A 5 -66.59 14.81 19.64
CA ALA A 5 -65.56 13.80 19.52
C ALA A 5 -64.57 14.28 18.44
N ILE A 6 -63.48 14.92 18.87
CA ILE A 6 -62.27 15.02 18.06
C ILE A 6 -61.56 13.68 18.26
N GLY A 7 -61.78 12.76 17.31
CA GLY A 7 -60.99 11.55 17.23
C GLY A 7 -59.54 11.94 17.01
N SER A 8 -58.70 11.70 18.01
CA SER A 8 -57.25 11.75 17.85
C SER A 8 -56.87 10.66 16.86
N ILE A 9 -56.51 11.05 15.64
CA ILE A 9 -55.63 10.24 14.80
C ILE A 9 -54.26 10.35 15.47
N LEU A 10 -54.01 9.44 16.40
CA LEU A 10 -52.65 9.09 16.78
C LEU A 10 -52.12 8.31 15.59
N ASP A 11 -51.33 8.99 14.78
CA ASP A 11 -50.47 8.37 13.80
C ASP A 11 -49.44 7.55 14.60
N ASP A 12 -49.60 6.23 14.65
CA ASP A 12 -48.60 5.28 15.15
C ASP A 12 -47.42 5.20 14.16
N GLY A 13 -46.95 6.37 13.72
CA GLY A 13 -45.91 6.55 12.74
C GLY A 13 -44.58 6.11 13.32
N HIS A 14 -44.27 4.81 13.19
CA HIS A 14 -42.89 4.39 13.18
C HIS A 14 -42.16 5.23 12.12
N PRO A 15 -41.03 5.88 12.45
CA PRO A 15 -40.29 6.63 11.45
C PRO A 15 -39.94 5.69 10.29
N GLU A 16 -40.46 6.01 9.11
CA GLU A 16 -40.17 5.28 7.89
C GLU A 16 -38.79 5.74 7.42
N PHE A 17 -37.86 4.80 7.33
CA PHE A 17 -36.53 5.08 6.82
C PHE A 17 -36.62 5.15 5.29
N VAL A 18 -36.54 6.36 4.74
CA VAL A 18 -36.50 6.60 3.31
C VAL A 18 -35.06 6.78 2.89
N ILE A 19 -34.59 5.91 2.00
CA ILE A 19 -33.27 6.05 1.37
C ILE A 19 -33.40 7.01 0.20
N ASP A 20 -32.57 8.04 0.19
CA ASP A 20 -32.43 8.98 -0.94
C ASP A 20 -31.24 8.55 -1.79
N ASP A 21 -31.50 7.65 -2.76
CA ASP A 21 -30.47 7.10 -3.65
C ASP A 21 -29.75 8.20 -4.45
N ASP A 22 -30.47 9.26 -4.84
CA ASP A 22 -29.91 10.37 -5.62
C ASP A 22 -28.93 11.20 -4.78
N SER A 23 -29.23 11.41 -3.49
CA SER A 23 -28.30 12.06 -2.57
C SER A 23 -27.05 11.21 -2.35
N ILE A 24 -27.22 9.90 -2.14
CA ILE A 24 -26.09 8.98 -1.93
C ILE A 24 -25.16 8.98 -3.14
N LEU A 25 -25.70 8.86 -4.35
CA LEU A 25 -24.89 8.89 -5.57
C LEU A 25 -24.15 10.21 -5.75
N ARG A 26 -24.80 11.35 -5.44
CA ARG A 26 -24.15 12.66 -5.49
C ARG A 26 -23.00 12.78 -4.48
N ASP A 27 -23.21 12.30 -3.26
CA ASP A 27 -22.18 12.31 -2.22
C ASP A 27 -20.98 11.45 -2.64
N VAL A 28 -21.23 10.27 -3.24
CA VAL A 28 -20.19 9.44 -3.85
C VAL A 28 -19.46 10.24 -4.94
N GLU A 29 -20.15 10.74 -5.96
CA GLU A 29 -19.56 11.51 -7.06
C GLU A 29 -18.67 12.67 -6.56
N ASN A 30 -19.15 13.46 -5.60
CA ASN A 30 -18.39 14.55 -5.01
C ASN A 30 -17.12 14.05 -4.32
N LEU A 31 -17.21 13.03 -3.46
CA LEU A 31 -16.05 12.45 -2.79
C LEU A 31 -15.03 11.90 -3.79
N THR A 32 -15.49 11.17 -4.82
CA THR A 32 -14.61 10.60 -5.85
C THR A 32 -13.91 11.69 -6.68
N SER A 33 -14.54 12.86 -6.85
CA SER A 33 -14.03 13.94 -7.70
C SER A 33 -12.76 14.60 -7.18
N TYR A 34 -12.47 14.48 -5.88
CA TYR A 34 -11.23 14.99 -5.28
C TYR A 34 -9.98 14.17 -5.65
N GLY A 35 -10.16 13.01 -6.29
CA GLY A 35 -9.08 12.08 -6.59
C GLY A 35 -8.73 11.18 -5.39
N PRO A 36 -7.55 10.54 -5.39
CA PRO A 36 -7.13 9.66 -4.31
C PRO A 36 -7.04 10.41 -2.98
N ARG A 37 -7.91 10.06 -2.04
CA ARG A 37 -7.97 10.64 -0.69
C ARG A 37 -7.00 9.95 0.25
N VAL A 38 -5.73 9.90 -0.15
CA VAL A 38 -4.67 9.31 0.68
C VAL A 38 -4.59 10.04 2.01
N SER A 39 -4.45 9.32 3.12
CA SER A 39 -4.52 9.88 4.46
C SER A 39 -3.53 11.05 4.63
N GLY A 40 -4.06 12.21 5.02
CA GLY A 40 -3.29 13.45 5.16
C GLY A 40 -2.92 14.18 3.86
N SER A 41 -3.48 13.77 2.72
CA SER A 41 -3.41 14.50 1.45
C SER A 41 -4.33 15.72 1.43
N GLU A 42 -4.17 16.54 0.39
CA GLU A 42 -5.09 17.66 0.14
C GLU A 42 -6.49 17.17 -0.23
N ALA A 43 -6.61 16.08 -1.00
CA ALA A 43 -7.89 15.47 -1.32
C ALA A 43 -8.61 14.93 -0.07
N GLU A 44 -7.86 14.36 0.88
CA GLU A 44 -8.39 13.94 2.18
C GLU A 44 -8.91 15.12 3.01
N ARG A 45 -8.19 16.26 2.97
CA ARG A 45 -8.66 17.50 3.59
C ARG A 45 -9.97 17.98 2.98
N GLN A 46 -10.05 18.06 1.65
CA GLN A 46 -11.25 18.49 0.94
C GLN A 46 -12.45 17.58 1.23
N ALA A 47 -12.24 16.28 1.26
CA ALA A 47 -13.29 15.33 1.61
C ALA A 47 -13.74 15.48 3.07
N SER A 48 -12.82 15.72 4.00
CA SER A 48 -13.15 15.96 5.40
C SER A 48 -14.01 17.23 5.56
N GLU A 49 -13.69 18.29 4.82
CA GLU A 49 -14.46 19.53 4.80
C GLU A 49 -15.85 19.31 4.21
N TYR A 50 -15.94 18.60 3.07
CA TYR A 50 -17.21 18.21 2.47
C TYR A 50 -18.09 17.43 3.43
N ILE A 51 -17.56 16.38 4.07
CA ILE A 51 -18.32 15.56 5.03
C ILE A 51 -18.79 16.41 6.22
N GLY A 52 -17.94 17.32 6.71
CA GLY A 52 -18.31 18.25 7.78
C GLY A 52 -19.48 19.15 7.38
N GLU A 53 -19.44 19.75 6.20
CA GLU A 53 -20.54 20.55 5.66
C GLU A 53 -21.83 19.73 5.52
N ARG A 54 -21.73 18.48 5.01
CA ARG A 54 -22.89 17.58 4.91
C ARG A 54 -23.47 17.22 6.28
N PHE A 55 -22.63 17.04 7.30
CA PHE A 55 -23.08 16.80 8.68
C PHE A 55 -23.85 18.00 9.25
N GLU A 56 -23.38 19.22 8.99
CA GLU A 56 -24.08 20.45 9.37
C GLU A 56 -25.41 20.61 8.63
N ASP A 57 -25.42 20.34 7.31
CA ASP A 57 -26.61 20.43 6.45
C ASP A 57 -27.75 19.53 6.92
N ILE A 58 -27.43 18.30 7.33
CA ILE A 58 -28.41 17.33 7.85
C ILE A 58 -28.76 17.59 9.33
N GLY A 59 -28.15 18.60 9.94
CA GLY A 59 -28.52 19.12 11.26
C GLY A 59 -27.79 18.51 12.45
N LEU A 60 -26.71 17.74 12.24
CA LEU A 60 -25.87 17.23 13.34
C LEU A 60 -25.34 18.38 14.21
N LYS A 61 -25.01 18.05 15.46
CA LYS A 61 -24.45 18.98 16.44
C LYS A 61 -22.99 18.65 16.69
N ASN A 62 -22.26 19.63 17.25
CA ASN A 62 -20.85 19.52 17.62
C ASN A 62 -20.00 18.93 16.49
N VAL A 63 -20.22 19.42 15.27
CA VAL A 63 -19.45 18.98 14.10
C VAL A 63 -18.02 19.51 14.22
N GLU A 64 -17.05 18.60 14.21
CA GLU A 64 -15.63 18.92 14.37
C GLU A 64 -14.80 18.07 13.40
N ILE A 65 -13.81 18.71 12.77
CA ILE A 65 -12.73 18.03 12.07
C ILE A 65 -11.54 17.95 13.04
N ARG A 66 -11.30 16.76 13.58
CA ARG A 66 -10.19 16.51 14.51
C ARG A 66 -8.96 16.07 13.76
N THR A 67 -7.79 16.57 14.15
CA THR A 67 -6.52 16.19 13.53
C THR A 67 -5.70 15.29 14.45
N TYR A 68 -5.04 14.30 13.84
CA TYR A 68 -4.15 13.37 14.53
C TYR A 68 -2.85 13.25 13.75
N GLN A 69 -1.74 13.03 14.46
CA GLN A 69 -0.48 12.63 13.82
C GLN A 69 -0.43 11.10 13.83
N ALA A 70 -0.25 10.49 12.66
CA ALA A 70 -0.17 9.05 12.51
C ALA A 70 0.87 8.68 11.46
N MET A 71 1.47 7.49 11.59
CA MET A 71 2.31 6.93 10.53
C MET A 71 1.47 6.62 9.29
N GLY A 72 1.85 7.21 8.17
CA GLY A 72 1.20 7.00 6.88
C GLY A 72 2.17 6.50 5.83
N SER A 73 1.59 6.01 4.73
CA SER A 73 2.32 5.68 3.51
C SER A 73 1.58 6.22 2.30
N TRP A 74 2.34 6.76 1.34
CA TRP A 74 1.80 7.39 0.15
C TRP A 74 2.76 7.29 -1.03
N VAL A 75 2.26 7.60 -2.22
CA VAL A 75 3.09 7.80 -3.41
C VAL A 75 3.07 9.27 -3.76
N GLU A 76 4.24 9.83 -4.01
CA GLU A 76 4.40 11.18 -4.56
C GLU A 76 4.56 11.10 -6.07
N SER A 77 3.86 11.97 -6.80
CA SER A 77 4.12 12.08 -8.22
C SER A 77 5.56 12.61 -8.41
N PRO A 78 6.36 11.98 -9.27
CA PRO A 78 7.68 12.48 -9.61
C PRO A 78 7.56 13.91 -10.19
N ASN A 79 8.56 14.74 -9.93
CA ASN A 79 8.71 16.01 -10.64
C ASN A 79 8.92 15.77 -12.15
N ALA A 80 8.72 16.80 -12.97
CA ALA A 80 8.81 16.66 -14.43
C ALA A 80 10.21 16.24 -14.93
N ASP A 81 11.25 16.43 -14.11
CA ASP A 81 12.64 16.07 -14.34
C ASP A 81 13.08 14.80 -13.59
N GLU A 82 12.21 14.22 -12.76
CA GLU A 82 12.44 12.96 -12.06
C GLU A 82 11.94 11.78 -12.90
N GLU A 83 12.64 10.66 -12.78
CA GLU A 83 12.22 9.42 -13.43
C GLU A 83 10.96 8.89 -12.74
N PRO A 84 9.93 8.45 -13.50
CA PRO A 84 8.74 7.90 -12.90
C PRO A 84 9.00 6.54 -12.24
N ILE A 85 8.00 6.10 -11.48
CA ILE A 85 7.95 4.72 -10.99
C ILE A 85 8.07 3.79 -12.19
N HIS A 86 9.10 2.95 -12.18
CA HIS A 86 9.31 1.94 -13.19
C HIS A 86 9.94 0.72 -12.56
N MET A 87 9.70 -0.43 -13.18
CA MET A 87 10.31 -1.70 -12.81
C MET A 87 10.40 -2.54 -14.06
N HIS A 88 11.54 -3.18 -14.29
CA HIS A 88 11.69 -4.18 -15.34
C HIS A 88 12.76 -5.19 -14.93
N ALA A 89 12.69 -6.38 -15.53
CA ALA A 89 13.72 -7.38 -15.36
C ALA A 89 14.28 -7.81 -16.72
N GLN A 90 15.52 -8.27 -16.71
CA GLN A 90 16.18 -8.83 -17.86
C GLN A 90 17.06 -10.02 -17.54
N ILE A 91 17.31 -10.82 -18.58
CA ILE A 91 18.47 -11.70 -18.64
C ILE A 91 19.61 -10.95 -19.31
N GLU A 92 20.73 -10.87 -18.61
CA GLU A 92 21.97 -10.29 -19.12
C GLU A 92 23.06 -11.35 -19.23
N GLN A 93 23.89 -11.28 -20.26
CA GLN A 93 25.06 -12.15 -20.41
C GLN A 93 26.35 -11.35 -20.43
N GLY A 94 27.34 -11.76 -19.63
CA GLY A 94 28.62 -11.09 -19.58
C GLY A 94 29.45 -11.42 -18.34
N SER A 95 30.10 -10.40 -17.80
CA SER A 95 30.93 -10.54 -16.60
C SER A 95 30.11 -10.35 -15.32
N PRO A 96 30.51 -10.96 -14.18
CA PRO A 96 29.81 -10.78 -12.91
C PRO A 96 29.90 -9.34 -12.39
N ASN A 97 28.98 -8.99 -11.47
CA ASN A 97 29.07 -7.75 -10.68
C ASN A 97 30.44 -7.69 -10.02
N ILE A 98 31.07 -6.50 -10.04
CA ILE A 98 32.30 -6.26 -9.30
C ILE A 98 31.88 -5.67 -7.94
N PRO A 99 32.10 -6.38 -6.81
CA PRO A 99 31.69 -5.88 -5.50
C PRO A 99 32.28 -4.49 -5.19
N GLY A 100 31.45 -3.58 -4.69
CA GLY A 100 31.85 -2.23 -4.29
C GLY A 100 31.91 -1.19 -5.42
N PHE A 101 31.41 -1.52 -6.62
CA PHE A 101 31.19 -0.53 -7.67
C PHE A 101 29.87 0.23 -7.46
N PRO A 102 29.74 1.46 -8.00
CA PRO A 102 28.48 2.21 -7.92
C PRO A 102 27.31 1.45 -8.56
N ASP A 103 26.10 1.72 -8.06
CA ASP A 103 24.85 1.25 -8.65
C ASP A 103 24.80 1.54 -10.18
N GLY A 104 24.33 0.58 -10.97
CA GLY A 104 24.26 0.67 -12.44
C GLY A 104 25.60 0.51 -13.19
N ALA A 105 26.72 0.28 -12.50
CA ALA A 105 28.02 0.14 -13.14
C ALA A 105 28.25 -1.25 -13.77
N ALA A 106 27.50 -2.27 -13.34
CA ALA A 106 27.71 -3.64 -13.81
C ALA A 106 27.18 -3.87 -15.21
N GLY A 107 26.09 -3.19 -15.59
CA GLY A 107 25.55 -3.21 -16.96
C GLY A 107 26.55 -2.84 -18.06
N THR A 108 27.66 -2.14 -17.74
CA THR A 108 28.69 -1.78 -18.73
C THR A 108 29.46 -2.98 -19.31
N GLY A 109 29.45 -4.12 -18.61
CA GLY A 109 30.15 -5.35 -18.99
C GLY A 109 29.23 -6.49 -19.47
N ARG A 110 27.93 -6.21 -19.62
CA ARG A 110 26.91 -7.20 -19.95
C ARG A 110 26.05 -6.77 -21.13
N ILE A 111 25.39 -7.74 -21.75
CA ILE A 111 24.49 -7.53 -22.87
C ILE A 111 23.14 -8.13 -22.49
N GLN A 112 22.09 -7.33 -22.58
CA GLN A 112 20.71 -7.78 -22.45
C GLN A 112 20.36 -8.77 -23.57
N ILE A 113 19.88 -9.95 -23.19
CA ILE A 113 19.39 -10.99 -24.11
C ILE A 113 17.87 -10.93 -24.22
N GLU A 114 17.21 -10.78 -23.09
CA GLU A 114 15.77 -10.81 -22.96
C GLU A 114 15.34 -9.82 -21.87
N SER A 115 14.14 -9.27 -21.97
CA SER A 115 13.59 -8.35 -20.97
C SER A 115 12.07 -8.43 -20.94
N THR A 116 11.52 -8.19 -19.76
CA THR A 116 10.07 -7.99 -19.57
C THR A 116 9.55 -6.73 -20.28
N GLY A 117 10.44 -5.79 -20.60
CA GLY A 117 10.05 -4.40 -20.82
C GLY A 117 9.54 -3.76 -19.52
N ASP A 118 9.08 -2.51 -19.64
CA ASP A 118 8.54 -1.76 -18.51
C ASP A 118 7.26 -2.41 -17.97
N LEU A 119 7.27 -2.75 -16.68
CA LEU A 119 6.12 -3.27 -15.97
C LEU A 119 5.24 -2.12 -15.49
N ASN A 120 3.93 -2.28 -15.66
CA ASN A 120 2.98 -1.26 -15.27
C ASN A 120 2.75 -1.29 -13.76
N HIS A 121 3.00 -0.18 -13.08
CA HIS A 121 2.55 -0.01 -11.70
C HIS A 121 1.02 -0.05 -11.67
N ILE A 122 0.46 -0.83 -10.74
CA ILE A 122 -0.95 -1.22 -10.55
C ILE A 122 -1.27 -2.57 -11.19
N ASP A 123 -1.05 -2.71 -12.50
CA ASP A 123 -1.44 -3.95 -13.20
C ASP A 123 -0.44 -5.08 -12.94
N SER A 124 0.86 -4.76 -12.92
CA SER A 124 1.94 -5.74 -12.76
C SER A 124 2.47 -5.81 -11.34
N PHE A 125 2.39 -4.70 -10.59
CA PHE A 125 2.85 -4.64 -9.21
C PHE A 125 2.21 -3.50 -8.42
N SER A 126 2.13 -3.67 -7.10
CA SER A 126 1.72 -2.64 -6.14
C SER A 126 2.64 -2.60 -4.93
N PHE A 127 2.70 -1.46 -4.26
CA PHE A 127 3.48 -1.32 -3.04
C PHE A 127 2.71 -1.82 -1.83
N LEU A 128 3.44 -2.38 -0.86
CA LEU A 128 2.89 -2.57 0.46
C LEU A 128 2.99 -1.25 1.25
N GLY A 129 1.93 -0.90 1.98
CA GLY A 129 1.96 0.19 2.94
C GLY A 129 3.05 -0.05 3.98
N TYR A 130 3.75 1.02 4.32
CA TYR A 130 4.95 1.07 5.15
C TYR A 130 6.22 0.46 4.51
N SER A 131 6.21 0.30 3.18
CA SER A 131 7.39 0.06 2.34
C SER A 131 8.34 1.26 2.31
N GLY A 132 9.62 0.99 2.04
CA GLY A 132 10.60 1.99 1.61
C GLY A 132 10.49 2.29 0.11
N GLY A 133 11.20 3.32 -0.34
CA GLY A 133 11.22 3.74 -1.74
C GLY A 133 12.61 4.25 -2.12
N TYR A 134 13.26 3.57 -3.06
CA TYR A 134 14.61 3.89 -3.53
C TYR A 134 14.74 3.59 -5.02
N HIS A 135 15.72 4.20 -5.66
CA HIS A 135 16.17 3.82 -6.98
C HIS A 135 17.30 2.78 -6.86
N LYS A 136 17.18 1.66 -7.57
CA LYS A 136 18.18 0.60 -7.59
C LYS A 136 18.31 -0.01 -8.98
N HIS A 137 19.53 -0.36 -9.35
CA HIS A 137 19.84 -1.06 -10.59
C HIS A 137 20.65 -2.33 -10.31
N ASP A 138 20.81 -3.15 -11.34
CA ASP A 138 21.70 -4.31 -11.36
C ASP A 138 21.42 -5.33 -10.23
N ASN A 139 20.19 -5.37 -9.69
CA ASN A 139 19.84 -6.23 -8.56
C ASN A 139 19.64 -7.66 -9.03
N GLN A 140 20.37 -8.62 -8.47
CA GLN A 140 20.23 -10.01 -8.85
C GLN A 140 18.91 -10.58 -8.32
N LEU A 141 18.08 -11.11 -9.22
CA LEU A 141 16.86 -11.81 -8.83
C LEU A 141 17.20 -13.10 -8.08
N LEU A 142 16.53 -13.32 -6.95
CA LEU A 142 16.67 -14.51 -6.12
C LEU A 142 15.29 -15.00 -5.65
N ASP A 143 14.94 -16.23 -6.03
CA ASP A 143 13.74 -16.91 -5.55
C ASP A 143 14.03 -17.60 -4.21
N LEU A 144 13.29 -17.21 -3.17
CA LEU A 144 13.38 -17.79 -1.82
C LEU A 144 12.19 -18.71 -1.50
N GLY A 145 11.43 -19.15 -2.51
CA GLY A 145 10.30 -20.05 -2.30
C GLY A 145 9.27 -19.42 -1.36
N PHE A 146 8.95 -20.09 -0.24
CA PHE A 146 7.94 -19.59 0.71
C PHE A 146 8.47 -18.53 1.69
N GLY A 147 9.74 -18.11 1.57
CA GLY A 147 10.33 -17.08 2.43
C GLY A 147 10.33 -17.48 3.91
N SER A 148 10.57 -18.76 4.20
CA SER A 148 10.73 -19.23 5.57
C SER A 148 12.01 -18.67 6.19
N THR A 149 12.10 -18.64 7.52
CA THR A 149 13.34 -18.23 8.21
C THR A 149 14.55 -19.03 7.72
N GLY A 150 14.36 -20.32 7.43
CA GLY A 150 15.43 -21.17 6.87
C GLY A 150 15.85 -20.77 5.46
N ASP A 151 14.92 -20.28 4.62
CA ASP A 151 15.24 -19.82 3.26
C ASP A 151 16.14 -18.57 3.33
N PHE A 152 15.80 -17.60 4.18
CA PHE A 152 16.62 -16.42 4.43
C PHE A 152 17.99 -16.77 5.05
N GLU A 153 18.01 -17.58 6.11
CA GLU A 153 19.26 -17.99 6.78
C GLU A 153 20.22 -18.75 5.83
N SER A 154 19.67 -19.60 4.95
CA SER A 154 20.48 -20.40 4.03
C SER A 154 21.06 -19.61 2.85
N SER A 155 20.45 -18.47 2.52
CA SER A 155 20.85 -17.63 1.39
C SER A 155 22.07 -16.75 1.69
N GLY A 156 22.29 -16.41 2.96
CA GLY A 156 23.43 -15.61 3.40
C GLY A 156 23.23 -14.11 3.19
N ASP A 157 24.27 -13.43 2.69
CA ASP A 157 24.23 -11.98 2.42
C ASP A 157 23.38 -11.69 1.17
N LEU A 158 22.34 -10.88 1.32
CA LEU A 158 21.39 -10.51 0.27
C LEU A 158 21.70 -9.15 -0.35
N THR A 159 22.88 -8.58 -0.10
CA THR A 159 23.33 -7.35 -0.75
C THR A 159 23.14 -7.42 -2.27
N ASP A 160 22.57 -6.37 -2.85
CA ASP A 160 22.25 -6.25 -4.28
C ASP A 160 21.31 -7.35 -4.81
N CYS A 161 20.53 -8.01 -3.94
CA CYS A 161 19.56 -9.02 -4.34
C CYS A 161 18.13 -8.47 -4.31
N ALA A 162 17.37 -8.78 -5.37
CA ALA A 162 15.94 -8.57 -5.46
C ALA A 162 15.22 -9.90 -5.18
N ILE A 163 14.61 -9.99 -4.00
CA ILE A 163 14.07 -11.22 -3.44
C ILE A 163 12.65 -11.46 -3.92
N ILE A 164 12.33 -12.68 -4.34
CA ILE A 164 10.98 -13.13 -4.70
C ILE A 164 10.53 -14.16 -3.67
N VAL A 165 9.35 -13.95 -3.09
CA VAL A 165 8.72 -14.86 -2.11
C VAL A 165 7.30 -15.22 -2.54
N HIS A 166 7.00 -16.51 -2.57
CA HIS A 166 5.65 -17.03 -2.63
C HIS A 166 4.97 -16.86 -1.25
N TYR A 167 4.07 -15.89 -1.15
CA TYR A 167 3.37 -15.56 0.08
C TYR A 167 2.08 -16.37 0.26
N ASP A 168 2.14 -17.38 1.13
CA ASP A 168 1.01 -18.26 1.48
C ASP A 168 0.29 -17.84 2.78
N GLY A 169 0.75 -16.78 3.44
CA GLY A 169 0.20 -16.31 4.71
C GLY A 169 0.65 -17.10 5.95
N SER A 170 1.59 -18.05 5.82
CA SER A 170 2.13 -18.80 6.95
C SER A 170 3.00 -17.95 7.89
N ARG A 171 3.61 -16.88 7.36
CA ARG A 171 4.35 -15.86 8.10
C ARG A 171 3.67 -14.51 7.99
N THR A 172 3.92 -13.62 8.95
CA THR A 172 3.48 -12.24 8.82
C THR A 172 4.33 -11.50 7.79
N LEU A 173 3.75 -10.49 7.12
CA LEU A 173 4.51 -9.63 6.21
C LEU A 173 5.64 -8.89 6.94
N ALA A 174 5.43 -8.54 8.21
CA ALA A 174 6.45 -7.89 9.05
C ALA A 174 7.67 -8.79 9.27
N ASP A 175 7.46 -10.08 9.57
CA ASP A 175 8.57 -11.02 9.79
C ASP A 175 9.40 -11.24 8.52
N ILE A 176 8.74 -11.40 7.36
CA ILE A 176 9.43 -11.55 6.07
C ILE A 176 10.21 -10.27 5.73
N TYR A 177 9.63 -9.10 6.03
CA TYR A 177 10.27 -7.81 5.76
C TYR A 177 11.50 -7.57 6.63
N ILE A 178 11.44 -7.97 7.91
CA ILE A 178 12.61 -7.92 8.81
C ILE A 178 13.73 -8.79 8.27
N ASP A 179 13.45 -10.04 7.92
CA ASP A 179 14.49 -10.95 7.42
C ASP A 179 15.16 -10.40 6.15
N ALA A 180 14.38 -9.76 5.26
CA ALA A 180 14.92 -9.12 4.07
C ALA A 180 15.79 -7.90 4.40
N ILE A 181 15.33 -7.01 5.30
CA ILE A 181 16.10 -5.83 5.73
C ILE A 181 17.39 -6.25 6.45
N GLU A 182 17.31 -7.20 7.38
CA GLU A 182 18.46 -7.68 8.16
C GLU A 182 19.44 -8.49 7.30
N GLY A 183 18.94 -9.15 6.25
CA GLY A 183 19.75 -9.77 5.21
C GLY A 183 20.40 -8.78 4.23
N ASN A 184 20.10 -7.48 4.32
CA ASN A 184 20.56 -6.42 3.43
C ASN A 184 20.06 -6.54 1.98
N ALA A 185 18.86 -7.11 1.78
CA ALA A 185 18.22 -7.19 0.48
C ALA A 185 18.00 -5.79 -0.12
N ALA A 186 18.10 -5.68 -1.45
CA ALA A 186 17.84 -4.43 -2.13
C ALA A 186 16.34 -4.17 -2.34
N VAL A 187 15.59 -5.24 -2.62
CA VAL A 187 14.15 -5.22 -2.90
C VAL A 187 13.53 -6.52 -2.39
N LEU A 188 12.35 -6.44 -1.80
CA LEU A 188 11.52 -7.59 -1.45
C LEU A 188 10.24 -7.59 -2.29
N MET A 189 10.01 -8.68 -3.00
CA MET A 189 8.79 -8.92 -3.78
C MET A 189 8.08 -10.15 -3.24
N ILE A 190 6.76 -10.05 -3.10
CA ILE A 190 5.89 -11.19 -2.84
C ILE A 190 4.93 -11.42 -4.00
N TYR A 191 4.47 -12.65 -4.17
CA TYR A 191 3.35 -13.00 -5.03
C TYR A 191 2.48 -14.08 -4.37
N GLN A 192 1.27 -14.27 -4.88
CA GLN A 192 0.37 -15.34 -4.43
C GLN A 192 -0.24 -16.05 -5.63
N GLU A 193 -0.43 -17.36 -5.54
CA GLU A 193 -1.13 -18.13 -6.57
C GLU A 193 -2.54 -17.57 -6.83
N GLY A 194 -2.87 -17.32 -8.09
CA GLY A 194 -4.13 -16.78 -8.56
C GLY A 194 -4.29 -15.26 -8.45
N VAL A 195 -3.27 -14.50 -8.04
CA VAL A 195 -3.32 -13.05 -7.91
C VAL A 195 -2.64 -12.37 -9.10
N GLU A 196 -3.43 -11.88 -10.05
CA GLU A 196 -2.94 -11.13 -11.22
C GLU A 196 -3.09 -9.61 -11.07
N GLU A 197 -3.95 -9.15 -10.18
CA GLU A 197 -4.11 -7.74 -9.82
C GLU A 197 -3.60 -7.57 -8.38
N PRO A 198 -2.33 -7.17 -8.18
CA PRO A 198 -1.73 -7.16 -6.85
C PRO A 198 -2.42 -6.16 -5.91
N PRO A 199 -3.11 -6.61 -4.84
CA PRO A 199 -3.79 -5.70 -3.93
C PRO A 199 -2.81 -4.88 -3.11
N PHE A 200 -3.22 -3.66 -2.77
CA PHE A 200 -2.57 -2.91 -1.70
C PHE A 200 -2.79 -3.62 -0.35
N ARG A 201 -1.69 -3.88 0.36
CA ARG A 201 -1.67 -4.42 1.73
C ARG A 201 -0.77 -3.55 2.59
N THR A 202 -0.97 -3.55 3.90
CA THR A 202 -0.10 -2.81 4.83
C THR A 202 0.77 -3.77 5.64
N VAL A 203 2.04 -3.41 5.85
CA VAL A 203 2.90 -4.14 6.78
C VAL A 203 2.63 -3.62 8.18
N THR A 204 1.98 -4.43 9.00
CA THR A 204 1.58 -4.07 10.37
C THR A 204 1.81 -5.22 11.33
N VAL A 205 1.86 -4.90 12.62
CA VAL A 205 1.99 -5.86 13.72
C VAL A 205 0.81 -5.67 14.65
N GLU A 206 0.24 -6.76 15.16
CA GLU A 206 -0.77 -6.69 16.22
C GLU A 206 -0.09 -6.70 17.59
N GLU A 207 -0.22 -5.61 18.34
CA GLU A 207 0.29 -5.45 19.70
C GLU A 207 -0.86 -5.17 20.65
N ASP A 208 -1.08 -6.03 21.65
CA ASP A 208 -2.15 -5.89 22.65
C ASP A 208 -3.56 -5.66 22.04
N GLY A 209 -3.82 -6.27 20.87
CA GLY A 209 -5.08 -6.13 20.12
C GLY A 209 -5.19 -4.83 19.31
N VAL A 210 -4.09 -4.11 19.12
CA VAL A 210 -3.99 -2.88 18.31
C VAL A 210 -3.10 -3.16 17.10
N ILE A 211 -3.54 -2.73 15.92
CA ILE A 211 -2.73 -2.79 14.70
C ILE A 211 -1.77 -1.61 14.71
N VAL A 212 -0.47 -1.91 14.76
CA VAL A 212 0.62 -0.93 14.79
C VAL A 212 1.35 -0.94 13.43
N PRO A 213 1.56 0.22 12.80
CA PRO A 213 2.38 0.36 11.60
C PRO A 213 3.79 -0.22 11.78
N PHE A 214 4.32 -0.91 10.78
CA PHE A 214 5.60 -1.61 10.88
C PHE A 214 6.75 -0.78 11.47
N PRO A 215 7.04 0.45 11.00
CA PRO A 215 8.12 1.24 11.58
C PRO A 215 7.92 1.56 13.06
N GLU A 216 6.68 1.76 13.49
CA GLU A 216 6.35 2.11 14.89
C GLU A 216 6.38 0.87 15.81
N ALA A 217 5.96 -0.29 15.32
CA ALA A 217 5.94 -1.55 16.09
C ALA A 217 7.33 -1.92 16.64
N TYR A 218 8.39 -1.56 15.92
CA TYR A 218 9.77 -1.82 16.33
C TYR A 218 10.47 -0.58 16.88
N GLY A 219 9.71 0.35 17.49
CA GLY A 219 10.25 1.55 18.14
C GLY A 219 11.00 2.48 17.19
N GLY A 220 10.73 2.41 15.89
CA GLY A 220 11.41 3.18 14.86
C GLY A 220 12.76 2.63 14.41
N GLN A 221 13.16 1.43 14.85
CA GLN A 221 14.46 0.85 14.51
C GLN A 221 14.72 0.78 13.00
N TYR A 222 13.68 0.52 12.20
CA TYR A 222 13.81 0.29 10.75
C TYR A 222 13.52 1.52 9.88
N TYR A 223 13.27 2.72 10.45
CA TYR A 223 12.88 3.91 9.65
C TYR A 223 13.84 4.23 8.51
N ASP A 224 15.14 4.20 8.78
CA ASP A 224 16.18 4.55 7.80
C ASP A 224 16.67 3.33 7.00
N LEU A 225 16.06 2.17 7.22
CA LEU A 225 16.46 0.86 6.65
C LEU A 225 15.36 0.22 5.81
N LEU A 226 14.22 0.91 5.63
CA LEU A 226 13.15 0.40 4.79
C LEU A 226 13.68 0.14 3.38
N ILE A 227 13.16 -0.89 2.72
CA ILE A 227 13.49 -1.23 1.33
C ILE A 227 12.19 -1.33 0.53
N PRO A 228 12.21 -1.27 -0.80
CA PRO A 228 11.00 -1.50 -1.59
C PRO A 228 10.41 -2.88 -1.26
N PHE A 229 9.17 -2.90 -0.79
CA PHE A 229 8.38 -4.09 -0.52
C PHE A 229 7.13 -4.09 -1.40
N ILE A 230 7.12 -4.98 -2.36
CA ILE A 230 6.24 -4.95 -3.53
C ILE A 230 5.44 -6.25 -3.60
N HIS A 231 4.17 -6.15 -3.97
CA HIS A 231 3.37 -7.29 -4.41
C HIS A 231 3.37 -7.30 -5.93
N ILE A 232 3.86 -8.37 -6.55
CA ILE A 232 3.88 -8.56 -8.00
C ILE A 232 2.77 -9.54 -8.41
N SER A 233 2.28 -9.44 -9.65
CA SER A 233 1.33 -10.40 -10.20
C SER A 233 1.97 -11.79 -10.32
N GLU A 234 1.15 -12.84 -10.27
CA GLU A 234 1.62 -14.21 -10.46
C GLU A 234 2.35 -14.39 -11.80
N SER A 235 1.81 -13.83 -12.89
CA SER A 235 2.45 -13.85 -14.21
C SER A 235 3.84 -13.20 -14.24
N VAL A 236 4.03 -12.07 -13.53
CA VAL A 236 5.33 -11.40 -13.39
C VAL A 236 6.28 -12.27 -12.56
N ALA A 237 5.80 -12.83 -11.44
CA ALA A 237 6.60 -13.71 -10.60
C ALA A 237 7.10 -14.93 -11.38
N GLN A 238 6.24 -15.58 -12.17
CA GLN A 238 6.64 -16.72 -12.99
C GLN A 238 7.73 -16.35 -14.00
N THR A 239 7.60 -15.18 -14.63
CA THR A 239 8.63 -14.67 -15.57
C THR A 239 9.97 -14.46 -14.87
N PHE A 240 9.95 -13.86 -13.66
CA PHE A 240 11.18 -13.64 -12.89
C PHE A 240 11.80 -14.96 -12.41
N ILE A 241 10.99 -15.93 -12.00
CA ILE A 241 11.45 -17.27 -11.61
C ILE A 241 12.07 -18.00 -12.82
N ASP A 242 11.46 -17.90 -13.99
CA ASP A 242 12.01 -18.47 -15.23
C ASP A 242 13.38 -17.85 -15.56
N TYR A 243 13.53 -16.54 -15.36
CA TYR A 243 14.83 -15.87 -15.51
C TYR A 243 15.87 -16.38 -14.50
N VAL A 244 15.49 -16.56 -13.24
CA VAL A 244 16.38 -17.14 -12.21
C VAL A 244 16.83 -18.55 -12.61
N VAL A 245 15.91 -19.39 -13.08
CA VAL A 245 16.20 -20.76 -13.54
C VAL A 245 17.14 -20.76 -14.76
N GLU A 246 16.90 -19.86 -15.72
CA GLU A 246 17.77 -19.72 -16.89
C GLU A 246 19.18 -19.27 -16.50
N ALA A 247 19.32 -18.27 -15.65
CA ALA A 247 20.62 -17.78 -15.17
C ALA A 247 21.37 -18.85 -14.36
N ALA A 248 20.66 -19.66 -13.55
CA ALA A 248 21.26 -20.77 -12.82
C ALA A 248 21.81 -21.88 -13.74
N ALA A 249 21.26 -22.01 -14.96
CA ALA A 249 21.71 -23.01 -15.93
C ALA A 249 22.97 -22.59 -16.72
N ASP A 250 23.33 -21.29 -16.73
CA ASP A 250 24.48 -20.74 -17.45
C ASP A 250 25.20 -19.69 -16.60
N SER A 251 26.41 -20.01 -16.13
CA SER A 251 27.21 -19.12 -15.26
C SER A 251 27.62 -17.79 -15.89
N THR A 252 27.36 -17.58 -17.19
CA THR A 252 27.59 -16.31 -17.88
C THR A 252 26.35 -15.42 -17.92
N LYS A 253 25.20 -15.93 -17.49
CA LYS A 253 23.92 -15.22 -17.45
C LYS A 253 23.57 -14.77 -16.04
N TYR A 254 22.87 -13.66 -15.98
CA TYR A 254 22.40 -13.04 -14.74
C TYR A 254 20.94 -12.59 -14.95
N ALA A 255 20.09 -12.96 -14.00
CA ALA A 255 18.73 -12.44 -13.91
C ALA A 255 18.76 -11.16 -13.06
N ILE A 256 18.41 -10.04 -13.67
CA ILE A 256 18.61 -8.70 -13.12
C ILE A 256 17.27 -7.97 -13.05
N LEU A 257 17.05 -7.24 -11.95
CA LEU A 257 15.95 -6.33 -11.73
C LEU A 257 16.48 -4.90 -11.62
N ASP A 258 15.87 -4.02 -12.41
CA ASP A 258 16.04 -2.57 -12.32
C ASP A 258 14.71 -1.93 -11.95
N GLY A 259 14.75 -0.92 -11.09
CA GLY A 259 13.55 -0.15 -10.79
C GLY A 259 13.78 1.11 -9.99
N ASN A 260 12.90 2.07 -10.24
CA ASN A 260 12.78 3.29 -9.46
C ASN A 260 11.49 3.26 -8.64
N TRP A 261 11.64 3.24 -7.33
CA TRP A 261 10.54 3.27 -6.36
C TRP A 261 10.63 4.47 -5.42
N GLU A 262 11.43 5.49 -5.74
CA GLU A 262 11.65 6.67 -4.87
C GLU A 262 10.36 7.43 -4.54
N ALA A 263 9.36 7.33 -5.39
CA ALA A 263 8.04 7.92 -5.20
C ALA A 263 7.30 7.39 -3.96
N VAL A 264 7.65 6.19 -3.48
CA VAL A 264 7.04 5.59 -2.28
C VAL A 264 7.59 6.25 -1.03
N LYS A 265 6.71 6.78 -0.20
CA LYS A 265 7.06 7.45 1.04
C LYS A 265 6.34 6.81 2.22
N THR A 266 7.05 6.75 3.35
CA THR A 266 6.53 6.37 4.65
C THR A 266 6.96 7.43 5.67
N GLY A 267 6.04 7.85 6.53
CA GLY A 267 6.33 8.88 7.52
C GLY A 267 5.09 9.42 8.24
N THR A 268 5.30 10.22 9.27
CA THR A 268 4.21 10.84 10.04
C THR A 268 3.46 11.86 9.19
N ARG A 269 2.13 11.74 9.15
CA ARG A 269 1.22 12.69 8.51
C ARG A 269 0.11 13.12 9.45
N THR A 270 -0.44 14.30 9.16
CA THR A 270 -1.65 14.79 9.81
C THR A 270 -2.87 14.21 9.11
N ILE A 271 -3.60 13.33 9.79
CA ILE A 271 -4.90 12.79 9.31
C ILE A 271 -6.06 13.55 9.95
N ARG A 272 -7.23 13.52 9.32
CA ARG A 272 -8.44 14.16 9.83
C ARG A 272 -9.52 13.14 10.08
N VAL A 273 -10.28 13.35 11.15
CA VAL A 273 -11.48 12.58 11.47
C VAL A 273 -12.63 13.56 11.65
N VAL A 274 -13.66 13.40 10.84
CA VAL A 274 -14.87 14.21 10.94
C VAL A 274 -15.80 13.55 11.95
N THR A 275 -16.25 14.34 12.92
CA THR A 275 -17.18 13.89 13.95
C THR A 275 -18.39 14.81 13.98
N GLY A 276 -19.54 14.26 14.35
CA GLY A 276 -20.79 14.98 14.57
C GLY A 276 -21.73 14.08 15.36
N GLU A 277 -22.66 14.68 16.10
CA GLU A 277 -23.55 13.93 16.98
C GLU A 277 -25.01 14.33 16.85
N ILE A 278 -25.87 13.35 17.14
CA ILE A 278 -27.28 13.58 17.44
C ILE A 278 -27.40 13.47 18.96
N PRO A 279 -27.66 14.57 19.69
CA PRO A 279 -27.75 14.52 21.15
C PRO A 279 -28.84 13.54 21.60
N GLY A 280 -28.45 12.55 22.38
CA GLY A 280 -29.35 11.62 23.06
C GLY A 280 -29.42 11.88 24.57
N ASP A 281 -29.97 10.93 25.32
CA ASP A 281 -30.14 11.07 26.77
C ASP A 281 -28.89 10.61 27.56
N ASP A 282 -28.64 9.29 27.64
CA ASP A 282 -27.66 8.72 28.59
C ASP A 282 -26.70 7.69 27.99
N ARG A 283 -26.84 7.38 26.70
CA ARG A 283 -26.06 6.33 26.01
C ARG A 283 -25.55 6.83 24.67
N ASN A 284 -24.35 6.39 24.32
CA ASN A 284 -23.67 6.71 23.07
C ASN A 284 -23.68 5.50 22.15
N ILE A 285 -24.02 5.73 20.88
CA ILE A 285 -23.85 4.78 19.79
C ILE A 285 -22.90 5.44 18.79
N MET A 286 -21.81 4.75 18.45
CA MET A 286 -20.85 5.24 17.48
C MET A 286 -21.05 4.49 16.16
N VAL A 287 -21.25 5.26 15.10
CA VAL A 287 -21.25 4.78 13.71
C VAL A 287 -20.08 5.46 13.03
N GLY A 288 -19.22 4.69 12.39
CA GLY A 288 -18.02 5.20 11.73
C GLY A 288 -17.78 4.49 10.41
N ALA A 289 -17.21 5.23 9.47
CA ALA A 289 -16.68 4.74 8.21
C ALA A 289 -15.38 5.50 7.92
N HIS A 290 -14.40 4.83 7.32
CA HIS A 290 -13.22 5.51 6.82
C HIS A 290 -13.59 6.25 5.51
N HIS A 291 -12.97 7.40 5.26
CA HIS A 291 -13.16 8.17 4.01
C HIS A 291 -11.90 8.22 3.14
N ASP A 292 -10.76 7.79 3.68
CA ASP A 292 -9.49 7.74 2.99
C ASP A 292 -9.37 6.52 2.07
N SER A 293 -8.46 6.62 1.10
CA SER A 293 -8.22 5.63 0.04
C SER A 293 -6.72 5.51 -0.24
N THR A 294 -6.23 4.35 -0.66
CA THR A 294 -4.79 4.05 -0.70
C THR A 294 -4.09 4.42 -2.02
N TYR A 295 -4.68 4.11 -3.19
CA TYR A 295 -4.15 4.54 -4.50
C TYR A 295 -5.21 4.62 -5.62
N LEU A 296 -6.20 3.73 -5.59
CA LEU A 296 -6.99 3.33 -6.76
C LEU A 296 -8.51 3.41 -6.57
N GLY A 297 -8.96 3.85 -5.39
CA GLY A 297 -10.37 3.88 -5.06
C GLY A 297 -10.98 5.25 -5.36
N PRO A 298 -12.15 5.33 -6.00
CA PRO A 298 -13.06 6.45 -5.76
C PRO A 298 -13.39 6.65 -4.27
N GLY A 299 -13.10 5.66 -3.42
CA GLY A 299 -13.62 5.49 -2.07
C GLY A 299 -14.14 4.09 -1.93
#